data_AF-A0A9P3ZDR4-F1
#
_entry.id   AF-A0A9P3ZDR4-F1
#
_cell.length_a   1.000
_cell.length_b   1.000
_cell.length_c   1.000
_cell.angle_alpha   90.00
_cell.angle_beta   90.00
_cell.angle_gamma   90.00
#
_symmetry.space_group_name_H-M   'P 1'
#
loop_
_entity.id
_entity.type
_entity.pdbx_description
1 polymer ?
#
loop_
_entity_poly.entity_id
_entity_poly.type
_entity_poly.pdbx_seq_one_letter_code
_entity_poly.pdbx_strand_id
1 'polypeptide(L)' 'MNNALKQEEATWGNVQGQVSQALMGTGIKDSTARSIGFWVSQVGQALI' A
#
# COMPACT_ATOMS: atom_id res chain seq x y z
N MET A 1 8.99 20.78 -6.73
CA MET A 1 9.15 19.95 -5.52
C MET A 1 7.85 19.25 -5.11
N ASN A 2 6.69 19.94 -5.08
CA ASN A 2 5.41 19.33 -4.65
C ASN A 2 4.85 18.21 -5.54
N ASN A 3 5.13 18.20 -6.84
CA ASN A 3 4.54 17.19 -7.74
C ASN A 3 5.18 15.80 -7.57
N ALA A 4 6.46 15.73 -7.23
CA ALA A 4 7.16 14.46 -7.02
C ALA A 4 6.64 13.75 -5.76
N LEU A 5 6.54 14.46 -4.63
CA LEU A 5 5.99 13.93 -3.39
C LEU A 5 4.53 13.46 -3.54
N LYS A 6 3.71 14.21 -4.28
CA LYS A 6 2.32 13.81 -4.57
C LYS A 6 2.23 12.54 -5.44
N GLN A 7 3.12 12.39 -6.41
CA GLN A 7 3.19 11.18 -7.23
C GLN A 7 3.66 9.98 -6.41
N GLU A 8 4.60 10.19 -5.50
CA GLU A 8 5.10 9.14 -4.62
C GLU A 8 4.02 8.65 -3.64
N GLU A 9 3.30 9.58 -3.00
CA GLU A 9 2.17 9.24 -2.12
C GLU A 9 1.06 8.50 -2.88
N ALA A 10 0.74 8.94 -4.09
CA ALA A 10 -0.21 8.24 -4.97
C ALA A 10 0.29 6.84 -5.39
N THR A 11 1.59 6.68 -5.60
CA THR A 11 2.21 5.40 -5.95
C THR A 11 2.10 4.41 -4.80
N TRP A 12 2.41 4.84 -3.57
CA TRP A 12 2.30 3.98 -2.40
C TRP A 12 0.85 3.65 -2.03
N GLY A 13 -0.10 4.58 -2.26
CA GLY A 13 -1.53 4.29 -2.16
C GLY A 13 -1.99 3.19 -3.12
N ASN A 14 -1.46 3.18 -4.36
CA ASN A 14 -1.74 2.11 -5.32
C ASN A 14 -1.14 0.76 -4.87
N VAL A 15 0.09 0.76 -4.34
CA VAL A 15 0.73 -0.45 -3.79
C VAL A 15 -0.10 -1.02 -2.63
N GLN A 16 -0.56 -0.17 -1.70
CA GLN A 16 -1.45 -0.61 -0.62
C GLN A 16 -2.70 -1.30 -1.17
N GLY A 17 -3.35 -0.71 -2.18
CA GLY A 17 -4.55 -1.26 -2.82
C GLY A 17 -4.29 -2.63 -3.45
N GLN A 18 -3.22 -2.74 -4.25
CA GLN A 18 -2.85 -3.99 -4.94
C GLN A 18 -2.50 -5.11 -3.95
N VAL A 19 -1.68 -4.82 -2.95
CA VAL A 19 -1.30 -5.79 -1.92
C VAL A 19 -2.52 -6.26 -1.14
N SER A 20 -3.38 -5.34 -0.71
CA SER A 20 -4.59 -5.67 0.03
C SER A 20 -5.52 -6.57 -0.80
N GLN A 21 -5.74 -6.26 -2.08
CA GLN A 21 -6.58 -7.05 -2.97
C GLN A 21 -6.00 -8.44 -3.24
N ALA A 22 -4.68 -8.53 -3.49
CA ALA A 22 -4.01 -9.80 -3.71
C ALA A 22 -4.17 -10.74 -2.50
N LEU A 23 -3.99 -10.22 -1.28
CA LEU A 23 -4.15 -10.98 -0.04
C LEU A 23 -5.61 -11.40 0.21
N MET A 24 -6.57 -10.52 -0.07
CA MET A 24 -7.99 -10.91 -0.01
C MET A 24 -8.29 -12.06 -0.98
N GLY A 25 -7.69 -12.04 -2.18
CA GLY A 25 -7.80 -13.10 -3.18
C GLY A 25 -7.28 -14.46 -2.72
N THR A 26 -6.42 -14.52 -1.70
CA THR A 26 -5.93 -15.79 -1.12
C THR A 26 -6.79 -16.29 0.06
N GLY A 27 -7.90 -15.62 0.37
CA GLY A 27 -8.76 -15.95 1.51
C GLY A 27 -8.31 -15.35 2.85
N ILE A 28 -7.34 -14.44 2.86
CA ILE A 28 -7.00 -13.69 4.07
C ILE A 28 -8.14 -12.72 4.36
N LYS A 29 -8.55 -12.65 5.63
CA LYS A 29 -9.60 -11.74 6.09
C LYS A 29 -9.31 -10.30 5.65
N ASP A 30 -10.31 -9.61 5.10
CA ASP A 30 -10.21 -8.24 4.58
C ASP A 30 -9.50 -7.27 5.52
N SER A 31 -9.81 -7.32 6.83
CA SER A 31 -9.19 -6.45 7.83
C SER A 31 -7.68 -6.71 7.93
N THR A 32 -7.26 -7.96 7.88
CA THR A 32 -5.85 -8.36 7.94
C THR A 32 -5.13 -7.97 6.66
N ALA A 33 -5.74 -8.24 5.50
CA ALA A 33 -5.20 -7.87 4.21
C ALA A 33 -4.98 -6.35 4.06
N ARG A 34 -5.95 -5.53 4.50
CA ARG A 34 -5.82 -4.06 4.52
C ARG A 34 -4.72 -3.58 5.46
N SER A 35 -4.61 -4.18 6.66
CA SER A 35 -3.54 -3.85 7.60
C SER A 35 -2.15 -4.16 7.03
N ILE A 36 -2.00 -5.30 6.34
CA ILE A 36 -0.74 -5.65 5.67
C ILE A 36 -0.43 -4.65 4.55
N GLY A 37 -1.40 -4.36 3.68
CA GLY A 37 -1.22 -3.39 2.60
C GLY A 37 -0.82 -2.00 3.09
N PHE A 38 -1.43 -1.53 4.20
CA PHE A 38 -1.06 -0.28 4.85
C PHE A 38 0.41 -0.29 5.29
N TRP A 39 0.85 -1.32 6.02
CA TRP A 39 2.23 -1.38 6.50
C TRP A 39 3.25 -1.53 5.37
N VAL A 40 2.93 -2.24 4.28
CA VAL A 40 3.78 -2.29 3.09
C VAL A 40 3.96 -0.91 2.48
N SER A 41 2.89 -0.11 2.37
CA SER A 41 2.98 1.28 1.90
C SER A 41 3.81 2.16 2.83
N GLN A 42 3.64 2.04 4.16
CA GLN A 42 4.40 2.86 5.12
C GLN A 42 5.90 2.52 5.11
N VAL A 43 6.26 1.24 5.09
CA VAL A 43 7.66 0.80 5.03
C VAL A 43 8.28 1.21 3.70
N GLY A 44 7.54 1.03 2.59
CA GLY A 44 8.01 1.44 1.28
C GLY A 44 8.32 2.94 1.18
N GLN A 45 7.40 3.78 1.66
CA GLN A 45 7.59 5.22 1.68
C GLN A 45 8.74 5.67 2.60
N ALA A 46 9.04 4.91 3.65
CA ALA A 46 10.14 5.22 4.57
C ALA A 46 11.53 4.79 4.05
N LEU A 47 11.60 3.95 3.01
CA LEU A 47 12.85 3.43 2.44
C LEU A 47 13.33 4.21 1.20
N ILE A 48 12.57 5.20 0.75
CA ILE A 48 12.93 6.14 -0.33
C ILE A 48 13.33 7.47 0.30
#